data_AF-A0A0F4KUG1-F1
#
_entry.id   AF-A0A0F4KUG1-F1
#
_cell.length_a   1.000
_cell.length_b   1.000
_cell.length_c   1.000
_cell.angle_alpha   90.00
_cell.angle_beta   90.00
_cell.angle_gamma   90.00
#
_symmetry.space_group_name_H-M   'P 1'
#
loop_
_entity.id
_entity.type
_entity.pdbx_description
1 polymer ?
#
loop_
_entity_poly.entity_id
_entity_poly.type
_entity_poly.pdbx_seq_one_letter_code
_entity_poly.pdbx_strand_id
1 'polypeptide(L)'
;MTSQSTESDGSKASASDRDPRPVTFRIARFTPRPQSERPARTNPFAKSYPFATAGNRRARGRRWTQEYTIRIAPQRTVLDALLQIKREVDPTLNFRYSCGHGMCGSDAVLINGRPDLLCTATIADCLSVSKTIPNVYASPGVATGNLQAQQPPAFRRTGTTTTATAVSMSASHSGSVSDSDSDSTVPDFLATDPRKTATATKTTGLIGAPHPTEKPDPAESSAVEIRPLPGFTPLRDLIVDTNAMFEQIRRFKPYLLHDDSSADSGQADRTKAAKTEPASEYKQTPEELARYELLSTCIACGLCQSACPIYAGGEAFAGPAAMIAAARFINDSRDSHRQERLEAIDQVDGIQACQSIRACTRPCPRGIDVGEEMWKLVEAVKE
;
A
#
# COMPACT_ATOMS: atom_id res chain seq x y z
N MET A 1 53.63 1.04 32.56
CA MET A 1 52.74 -0.02 33.08
C MET A 1 51.61 -0.25 32.09
N THR A 2 50.88 -1.35 32.22
CA THR A 2 49.94 -1.90 31.24
C THR A 2 48.85 -0.93 30.77
N SER A 3 48.57 -0.96 29.48
CA SER A 3 47.34 -0.45 28.87
C SER A 3 46.13 -1.27 29.33
N GLN A 4 44.99 -0.61 29.58
CA GLN A 4 43.69 -1.26 29.66
C GLN A 4 42.80 -0.74 28.54
N SER A 5 42.69 -1.51 27.46
CA SER A 5 41.67 -1.33 26.43
C SER A 5 40.38 -2.00 26.90
N THR A 6 39.32 -1.23 27.09
CA THR A 6 37.99 -1.76 27.44
C THR A 6 37.36 -2.40 26.21
N GLU A 7 37.41 -3.73 26.13
CA GLU A 7 36.60 -4.49 25.17
C GLU A 7 35.13 -4.35 25.56
N SER A 8 34.32 -3.72 24.69
CA SER A 8 32.87 -3.69 24.85
C SER A 8 32.25 -4.94 24.24
N ASP A 9 31.24 -5.51 24.91
CA ASP A 9 30.61 -6.78 24.53
C ASP A 9 29.91 -6.72 23.15
N GLY A 10 30.68 -7.02 22.11
CA GLY A 10 30.16 -7.30 20.78
C GLY A 10 29.38 -8.61 20.79
N SER A 11 28.05 -8.51 20.94
CA SER A 11 27.14 -9.66 21.06
C SER A 11 27.40 -10.73 19.99
N LYS A 12 27.90 -11.89 20.42
CA LYS A 12 28.32 -12.99 19.56
C LYS A 12 27.11 -13.74 19.02
N ALA A 13 26.54 -13.24 17.91
CA ALA A 13 25.69 -14.03 17.04
C ALA A 13 26.40 -15.37 16.73
N SER A 14 25.72 -16.49 16.98
CA SER A 14 26.34 -17.82 16.92
C SER A 14 26.83 -18.16 15.51
N ALA A 15 27.91 -18.94 15.43
CA ALA A 15 28.55 -19.27 14.15
C ALA A 15 27.57 -19.89 13.13
N SER A 16 26.61 -20.67 13.61
CA SER A 16 25.53 -21.30 12.83
C SER A 16 24.60 -20.34 12.10
N ASP A 17 24.47 -19.09 12.55
CA ASP A 17 23.57 -18.11 11.90
C ASP A 17 24.26 -17.31 10.77
N ARG A 18 25.53 -17.63 10.46
CA ARG A 18 26.27 -17.07 9.32
C ARG A 18 26.31 -17.98 8.09
N ASP A 19 25.89 -19.24 8.21
CA ASP A 19 26.03 -20.23 7.14
C ASP A 19 24.98 -20.04 6.02
N PRO A 20 25.37 -20.12 4.72
CA PRO A 20 24.44 -20.03 3.61
C PRO A 20 23.41 -21.18 3.56
N ARG A 21 22.18 -20.90 3.98
CA ARG A 21 21.05 -21.82 3.93
C ARG A 21 20.25 -21.64 2.63
N PRO A 22 19.60 -22.70 2.11
CA PRO A 22 18.70 -22.56 0.96
C PRO A 22 17.50 -21.69 1.34
N VAL A 23 17.19 -20.70 0.50
CA VAL A 23 16.03 -19.80 0.64
C VAL A 23 15.34 -19.67 -0.72
N THR A 24 14.02 -19.81 -0.72
CA THR A 24 13.18 -19.71 -1.92
C THR A 24 12.63 -18.29 -2.07
N PHE A 25 12.87 -17.65 -3.22
CA PHE A 25 12.37 -16.32 -3.55
C PHE A 25 11.25 -16.42 -4.57
N ARG A 26 10.05 -15.96 -4.19
CA ARG A 26 8.84 -15.89 -5.04
C ARG A 26 8.74 -14.51 -5.67
N ILE A 27 9.26 -14.34 -6.88
CA ILE A 27 9.37 -13.03 -7.52
C ILE A 27 8.26 -12.84 -8.55
N ALA A 28 7.50 -11.76 -8.44
CA ALA A 28 6.54 -11.34 -9.45
C ALA A 28 7.29 -10.80 -10.70
N ARG A 29 7.20 -11.55 -11.79
CA ARG A 29 7.76 -11.20 -13.10
C ARG A 29 6.72 -10.49 -13.97
N PHE A 30 7.18 -9.54 -14.77
CA PHE A 30 6.34 -8.77 -15.68
C PHE A 30 7.08 -8.36 -16.95
N THR A 31 6.54 -8.79 -18.09
CA THR A 31 6.95 -8.31 -19.42
C THR A 31 5.79 -7.51 -20.03
N PRO A 32 5.96 -6.20 -20.28
CA PRO A 32 4.94 -5.41 -20.99
C PRO A 32 4.75 -5.96 -22.42
N ARG A 33 3.54 -5.85 -22.96
CA ARG A 33 3.35 -6.06 -24.41
C ARG A 33 4.07 -4.94 -25.15
N PRO A 34 4.76 -5.23 -26.27
CA PRO A 34 5.31 -4.17 -27.11
C PRO A 34 4.17 -3.22 -27.51
N GLN A 35 4.34 -1.93 -27.21
CA GLN A 35 3.40 -0.90 -27.59
C GLN A 35 3.53 -0.67 -29.09
N SER A 36 2.47 -0.96 -29.86
CA SER A 36 2.53 -0.74 -31.30
C SER A 36 2.74 0.74 -31.59
N GLU A 37 3.74 1.07 -32.41
CA GLU A 37 4.15 2.44 -32.76
C GLU A 37 3.07 3.23 -33.51
N ARG A 38 1.97 2.58 -33.91
CA ARG A 38 0.79 3.24 -34.47
C ARG A 38 0.33 4.35 -33.51
N PRO A 39 0.34 5.63 -33.93
CA PRO A 39 -0.06 6.73 -33.07
C PRO A 39 -1.49 6.50 -32.57
N ALA A 40 -1.75 6.87 -31.32
CA ALA A 40 -3.09 6.77 -30.76
C ALA A 40 -4.05 7.57 -31.64
N ARG A 41 -5.09 6.90 -32.18
CA ARG A 41 -6.12 7.57 -32.98
C ARG A 41 -6.81 8.61 -32.09
N THR A 42 -6.44 9.87 -32.26
CA THR A 42 -7.08 11.02 -31.64
C THR A 42 -8.51 11.07 -32.14
N ASN A 43 -9.46 10.64 -31.30
CA ASN A 43 -10.87 10.82 -31.60
C ASN A 43 -11.17 12.33 -31.44
N PRO A 44 -11.56 13.06 -32.51
CA PRO A 44 -11.82 14.50 -32.43
C PRO A 44 -13.00 14.85 -31.50
N PHE A 45 -13.82 13.86 -31.12
CA PHE A 45 -14.92 14.01 -30.15
C PHE A 45 -14.53 13.62 -28.71
N ALA A 46 -13.30 13.15 -28.47
CA ALA A 46 -12.82 12.90 -27.11
C ALA A 46 -12.44 14.24 -26.45
N LYS A 47 -13.44 14.87 -25.81
CA LYS A 47 -13.26 16.09 -25.00
C LYS A 47 -12.08 15.90 -24.04
N SER A 48 -11.13 16.83 -24.08
CA SER A 48 -10.01 16.90 -23.16
C SER A 48 -10.47 17.38 -21.78
N TYR A 49 -11.09 16.48 -21.01
CA TYR A 49 -11.35 16.72 -19.59
C TYR A 49 -10.00 16.94 -18.88
N PRO A 50 -9.79 18.03 -18.11
CA PRO A 50 -8.54 18.25 -17.39
C PRO A 50 -8.28 17.17 -16.33
N PHE A 51 -9.34 16.49 -15.87
CA PHE A 51 -9.27 15.31 -14.98
C PHE A 51 -9.03 13.98 -15.72
N ALA A 52 -8.87 14.00 -17.05
CA ALA A 52 -8.31 12.88 -17.78
C ALA A 52 -6.79 12.81 -17.52
N THR A 53 -6.44 12.39 -16.31
CA THR A 53 -5.11 11.86 -15.99
C THR A 53 -4.68 10.86 -17.07
N ALA A 54 -3.37 10.60 -17.18
CA ALA A 54 -2.85 9.43 -17.91
C ALA A 54 -3.16 8.12 -17.12
N GLY A 55 -4.42 7.98 -16.70
CA GLY A 55 -4.82 7.25 -15.50
C GLY A 55 -4.56 5.76 -15.61
N ASN A 56 -3.52 5.32 -14.87
CA ASN A 56 -3.20 3.94 -14.50
C ASN A 56 -3.79 2.87 -15.44
N ARG A 57 -3.40 2.94 -16.73
CA ARG A 57 -3.77 1.94 -17.75
C ARG A 57 -3.08 0.61 -17.43
N ARG A 58 -3.63 -0.15 -16.46
CA ARG A 58 -3.14 -1.41 -15.89
C ARG A 58 -2.20 -2.13 -16.87
N ALA A 59 -0.90 -2.03 -16.64
CA ALA A 59 0.11 -2.30 -17.67
C ALA A 59 -0.17 -3.62 -18.40
N ARG A 60 -0.44 -3.54 -19.70
CA ARG A 60 -0.80 -4.70 -20.52
C ARG A 60 0.47 -5.49 -20.81
N GLY A 61 0.53 -6.73 -20.34
CA GLY A 61 1.73 -7.56 -20.39
C GLY A 61 1.50 -8.95 -19.84
N ARG A 62 2.50 -9.83 -19.95
CA ARG A 62 2.50 -11.14 -19.29
C ARG A 62 2.96 -10.95 -17.85
N ARG A 63 2.16 -11.40 -16.90
CA ARG A 63 2.50 -11.52 -15.47
C ARG A 63 2.65 -13.00 -15.13
N TRP A 64 3.65 -13.35 -14.32
CA TRP A 64 3.80 -14.67 -13.72
C TRP A 64 4.60 -14.55 -12.42
N THR A 65 4.47 -15.50 -11.50
CA THR A 65 5.42 -15.65 -10.39
C THR A 65 6.50 -16.63 -10.83
N GLN A 66 7.75 -16.37 -10.46
CA GLN A 66 8.87 -17.27 -10.70
C GLN A 66 9.59 -17.53 -9.38
N GLU A 67 9.89 -18.80 -9.11
CA GLU A 67 10.59 -19.24 -7.91
C GLU A 67 12.08 -19.40 -8.21
N TYR A 68 12.93 -18.95 -7.28
CA TYR A 68 14.38 -19.12 -7.32
C TYR A 68 14.87 -19.60 -5.96
N THR A 69 15.56 -20.74 -5.91
CA THR A 69 16.16 -21.25 -4.67
C THR A 69 17.66 -21.06 -4.72
N ILE A 70 18.19 -20.19 -3.86
CA ILE A 70 19.63 -19.91 -3.75
C ILE A 70 20.11 -20.22 -2.33
N ARG A 71 21.41 -20.44 -2.15
CA ARG A 71 22.02 -20.52 -0.81
C ARG A 71 22.55 -19.15 -0.41
N ILE A 72 21.94 -18.55 0.61
CA ILE A 72 22.32 -17.22 1.11
C ILE A 72 22.32 -17.21 2.64
N ALA A 73 23.22 -16.42 3.22
CA ALA A 73 23.35 -16.30 4.67
C ALA A 73 22.30 -15.31 5.25
N PRO A 74 21.70 -15.57 6.42
CA PRO A 74 20.57 -14.79 6.97
C PRO A 74 20.82 -13.28 7.12
N GLN A 75 22.05 -12.90 7.44
CA GLN A 75 22.49 -11.52 7.64
C GLN A 75 22.69 -10.71 6.34
N ARG A 76 22.51 -11.32 5.16
CA ARG A 76 22.60 -10.62 3.86
C ARG A 76 21.27 -9.90 3.57
N THR A 77 21.29 -8.95 2.65
CA THR A 77 20.10 -8.19 2.25
C THR A 77 19.28 -8.93 1.18
N VAL A 78 18.02 -8.53 0.98
CA VAL A 78 17.23 -9.01 -0.16
C VAL A 78 17.83 -8.52 -1.49
N LEU A 79 18.48 -7.34 -1.51
CA LEU A 79 19.24 -6.86 -2.67
C LEU A 79 20.39 -7.81 -3.03
N ASP A 80 21.14 -8.33 -2.04
CA ASP A 80 22.19 -9.32 -2.28
C ASP A 80 21.65 -10.58 -2.94
N ALA A 81 20.48 -11.08 -2.47
CA ALA A 81 19.81 -12.24 -3.08
C ALA A 81 19.42 -11.97 -4.55
N LEU A 82 18.84 -10.81 -4.84
CA LEU A 82 18.45 -10.47 -6.21
C LEU A 82 19.65 -10.22 -7.14
N LEU A 83 20.74 -9.65 -6.61
CA LEU A 83 22.00 -9.52 -7.35
C LEU A 83 22.64 -10.88 -7.61
N GLN A 84 22.59 -11.82 -6.65
CA GLN A 84 23.06 -13.19 -6.85
C GLN A 84 22.25 -13.90 -7.93
N ILE A 85 20.91 -13.90 -7.82
CA ILE A 85 20.01 -14.46 -8.85
C ILE A 85 20.30 -13.86 -10.22
N LYS A 86 20.47 -12.54 -10.33
CA LYS A 86 20.74 -11.86 -11.62
C LYS A 86 22.12 -12.17 -12.21
N ARG A 87 23.11 -12.54 -11.40
CA ARG A 87 24.48 -12.89 -11.85
C ARG A 87 24.64 -14.37 -12.18
N GLU A 88 24.02 -15.24 -11.39
CA GLU A 88 24.31 -16.68 -11.37
C GLU A 88 23.17 -17.55 -11.96
N VAL A 89 21.93 -17.04 -12.03
CA VAL A 89 20.74 -17.87 -12.33
C VAL A 89 19.88 -17.31 -13.47
N ASP A 90 19.50 -16.03 -13.42
CA ASP A 90 18.61 -15.40 -14.41
C ASP A 90 18.95 -13.92 -14.62
N PRO A 91 19.83 -13.59 -15.59
CA PRO A 91 20.17 -12.21 -15.90
C PRO A 91 18.99 -11.40 -16.47
N THR A 92 17.87 -12.04 -16.84
CA THR A 92 16.68 -11.35 -17.38
C THR A 92 15.85 -10.66 -16.30
N LEU A 93 16.09 -10.93 -15.01
CA LEU A 93 15.36 -10.32 -13.88
C LEU A 93 15.66 -8.81 -13.77
N ASN A 94 14.62 -7.98 -13.64
CA ASN A 94 14.76 -6.52 -13.55
C ASN A 94 14.26 -5.95 -12.21
N PHE A 95 15.10 -5.11 -11.61
CA PHE A 95 14.82 -4.29 -10.43
C PHE A 95 15.72 -3.05 -10.50
N ARG A 96 15.36 -1.98 -9.79
CA ARG A 96 16.21 -0.79 -9.62
C ARG A 96 17.05 -0.94 -8.34
N TYR A 97 18.26 -0.42 -8.37
CA TYR A 97 19.12 -0.17 -7.21
C TYR A 97 20.15 0.90 -7.56
N SER A 98 20.75 1.53 -6.55
CA SER A 98 21.82 2.50 -6.71
C SER A 98 22.78 2.44 -5.51
N CYS A 99 22.47 3.12 -4.39
CA CYS A 99 23.41 3.20 -3.25
C CYS A 99 23.65 1.86 -2.53
N GLY A 100 22.64 0.98 -2.44
CA GLY A 100 22.75 -0.29 -1.70
C GLY A 100 22.80 -0.16 -0.17
N HIS A 101 22.49 1.01 0.40
CA HIS A 101 22.52 1.26 1.86
C HIS A 101 21.45 2.27 2.33
N GLY A 102 20.23 2.17 1.79
CA GLY A 102 19.03 2.87 2.27
C GLY A 102 18.89 4.36 1.95
N MET A 103 19.92 5.02 1.42
CA MET A 103 19.95 6.50 1.28
C MET A 103 19.22 7.07 0.05
N CYS A 104 19.05 6.30 -1.03
CA CYS A 104 18.53 6.80 -2.31
C CYS A 104 17.09 6.39 -2.66
N GLY A 105 16.49 5.47 -1.90
CA GLY A 105 15.11 5.00 -2.12
C GLY A 105 14.82 4.25 -3.43
N SER A 106 15.82 4.03 -4.28
CA SER A 106 15.66 3.53 -5.67
C SER A 106 15.09 2.12 -5.79
N ASP A 107 15.25 1.32 -4.75
CA ASP A 107 15.07 -0.14 -4.67
C ASP A 107 13.88 -0.54 -3.78
N ALA A 108 12.92 0.38 -3.65
CA ALA A 108 11.66 0.17 -2.96
C ALA A 108 10.78 -0.86 -3.68
N VAL A 109 10.32 -1.88 -2.95
CA VAL A 109 9.47 -2.98 -3.45
C VAL A 109 8.46 -3.41 -2.37
N LEU A 110 7.61 -4.39 -2.66
CA LEU A 110 6.74 -5.05 -1.68
C LEU A 110 7.33 -6.43 -1.31
N ILE A 111 7.77 -6.60 -0.07
CA ILE A 111 8.37 -7.84 0.46
C ILE A 111 7.40 -8.47 1.47
N ASN A 112 6.97 -9.71 1.25
CA ASN A 112 5.99 -10.43 2.10
C ASN A 112 4.71 -9.63 2.40
N GLY A 113 4.30 -8.73 1.50
CA GLY A 113 3.14 -7.85 1.69
C GLY A 113 3.41 -6.53 2.43
N ARG A 114 4.63 -6.27 2.90
CA ARG A 114 5.08 -4.98 3.46
C ARG A 114 5.91 -4.20 2.43
N PRO A 115 5.68 -2.88 2.23
CA PRO A 115 6.62 -2.05 1.49
C PRO A 115 7.95 -1.88 2.25
N ASP A 116 9.07 -2.16 1.59
CA ASP A 116 10.43 -2.01 2.16
C ASP A 116 11.49 -1.76 1.05
N LEU A 117 12.72 -1.43 1.44
CA LEU A 117 13.86 -1.34 0.49
C LEU A 117 14.60 -2.67 0.44
N LEU A 118 14.95 -3.12 -0.77
CA LEU A 118 15.75 -4.35 -0.97
C LEU A 118 17.08 -4.32 -0.21
N CYS A 119 17.71 -3.15 -0.10
CA CYS A 119 19.02 -2.99 0.56
C CYS A 119 18.99 -2.83 2.08
N THR A 120 17.82 -2.66 2.71
CA THR A 120 17.70 -2.60 4.18
C THR A 120 17.02 -3.82 4.78
N ALA A 121 16.12 -4.48 4.03
CA ALA A 121 15.52 -5.73 4.46
C ALA A 121 16.55 -6.88 4.48
N THR A 122 16.75 -7.52 5.64
CA THR A 122 17.61 -8.72 5.75
C THR A 122 16.84 -9.99 5.42
N ILE A 123 17.56 -11.05 5.04
CA ILE A 123 16.95 -12.38 4.85
C ILE A 123 16.43 -12.94 6.18
N ALA A 124 17.07 -12.64 7.32
CA ALA A 124 16.59 -13.03 8.64
C ALA A 124 15.20 -12.42 8.96
N ASP A 125 15.02 -11.12 8.74
CA ASP A 125 13.76 -10.41 9.00
C ASP A 125 12.63 -10.90 8.10
N CYS A 126 12.90 -11.10 6.81
CA CYS A 126 11.90 -11.61 5.87
C CYS A 126 11.37 -12.98 6.30
N LEU A 127 12.26 -13.86 6.77
CA LEU A 127 11.94 -15.24 7.14
C LEU A 127 11.37 -15.39 8.56
N SER A 128 11.51 -14.39 9.42
CA SER A 128 10.78 -14.32 10.70
C SER A 128 9.36 -13.80 10.48
N VAL A 129 9.18 -12.74 9.69
CA VAL A 129 7.87 -12.13 9.40
C VAL A 129 6.91 -13.08 8.68
N SER A 130 7.40 -13.92 7.77
CA SER A 130 6.56 -14.93 7.07
C SER A 130 5.82 -15.89 8.02
N LYS A 131 6.28 -16.06 9.27
CA LYS A 131 5.65 -16.95 10.28
C LYS A 131 4.54 -16.28 11.08
N THR A 132 4.28 -14.98 10.88
CA THR A 132 3.56 -14.15 11.86
C THR A 132 2.38 -13.37 11.27
N ILE A 133 2.32 -13.16 9.95
CA ILE A 133 1.28 -12.34 9.30
C ILE A 133 0.76 -13.02 8.01
N PRO A 134 -0.56 -13.28 7.88
CA PRO A 134 -1.17 -13.71 6.63
C PRO A 134 -1.05 -12.65 5.52
N ASN A 135 -0.71 -13.07 4.30
CA ASN A 135 -0.50 -12.18 3.15
C ASN A 135 -1.81 -11.52 2.67
N VAL A 136 -2.12 -10.33 3.20
CA VAL A 136 -3.30 -9.52 2.86
C VAL A 136 -3.41 -9.21 1.35
N TYR A 137 -2.29 -9.26 0.62
CA TYR A 137 -2.22 -9.05 -0.83
C TYR A 137 -2.14 -10.34 -1.65
N ALA A 138 -2.43 -11.51 -1.07
CA ALA A 138 -2.55 -12.77 -1.81
C ALA A 138 -3.60 -12.63 -2.90
N SER A 139 -3.17 -12.67 -4.16
CA SER A 139 -4.08 -12.60 -5.31
C SER A 139 -4.93 -13.87 -5.35
N PRO A 140 -6.28 -13.77 -5.42
CA PRO A 140 -7.13 -14.94 -5.55
C PRO A 140 -6.76 -15.74 -6.82
N GLY A 141 -6.33 -16.98 -6.64
CA GLY A 141 -6.18 -17.93 -7.74
C GLY A 141 -7.54 -18.18 -8.38
N VAL A 142 -7.56 -18.50 -9.69
CA VAL A 142 -8.81 -18.77 -10.41
C VAL A 142 -9.40 -20.11 -9.94
N ALA A 143 -10.26 -20.04 -8.93
CA ALA A 143 -11.04 -21.16 -8.43
C ALA A 143 -12.48 -21.06 -8.98
N THR A 144 -12.81 -21.90 -9.95
CA THR A 144 -14.19 -22.09 -10.42
C THR A 144 -14.97 -22.89 -9.39
N GLY A 145 -15.63 -22.21 -8.45
CA GLY A 145 -16.47 -22.79 -7.41
C GLY A 145 -17.50 -21.77 -6.91
N ASN A 146 -18.65 -22.25 -6.43
CA ASN A 146 -19.80 -21.40 -6.15
C ASN A 146 -19.57 -20.39 -5.01
N LEU A 147 -19.98 -19.15 -5.24
CA LEU A 147 -20.06 -18.11 -4.21
C LEU A 147 -21.25 -18.35 -3.29
N GLN A 148 -21.00 -18.87 -2.07
CA GLN A 148 -21.85 -18.58 -0.92
C GLN A 148 -21.16 -17.50 -0.08
N ALA A 149 -21.78 -16.33 0.00
CA ALA A 149 -21.23 -15.19 0.70
C ALA A 149 -21.35 -15.38 2.22
N GLN A 150 -20.20 -15.52 2.90
CA GLN A 150 -20.13 -15.36 4.35
C GLN A 150 -19.69 -13.93 4.68
N GLN A 151 -20.53 -13.21 5.43
CA GLN A 151 -20.21 -11.87 5.90
C GLN A 151 -19.18 -11.93 7.04
N PRO A 152 -18.21 -11.00 7.12
CA PRO A 152 -17.40 -10.84 8.32
C PRO A 152 -18.28 -10.39 9.51
N PRO A 153 -17.96 -10.79 10.76
CA PRO A 153 -18.80 -10.51 11.91
C PRO A 153 -18.86 -9.01 12.23
N ALA A 154 -20.06 -8.50 12.51
CA ALA A 154 -20.30 -7.08 12.76
C ALA A 154 -19.64 -6.60 14.07
N PHE A 155 -18.92 -5.48 13.99
CA PHE A 155 -18.22 -4.86 15.12
C PHE A 155 -19.22 -4.22 16.10
N ARG A 156 -19.61 -4.95 17.15
CA ARG A 156 -20.56 -4.47 18.17
C ARG A 156 -19.99 -3.28 18.94
N ARG A 157 -20.56 -2.09 18.73
CA ARG A 157 -20.36 -0.94 19.63
C ARG A 157 -20.91 -1.24 21.02
N THR A 158 -20.05 -1.25 22.04
CA THR A 158 -20.47 -1.23 23.45
C THR A 158 -20.88 0.19 23.84
N GLY A 159 -22.16 0.51 23.68
CA GLY A 159 -22.74 1.73 24.25
C GLY A 159 -22.86 1.59 25.77
N THR A 160 -22.28 2.53 26.52
CA THR A 160 -22.44 2.60 27.99
C THR A 160 -23.86 2.99 28.36
N THR A 161 -24.51 2.18 29.19
CA THR A 161 -25.87 2.42 29.66
C THR A 161 -25.95 3.63 30.60
N THR A 162 -26.75 4.63 30.23
CA THR A 162 -27.18 5.70 31.15
C THR A 162 -28.68 5.56 31.39
N THR A 163 -29.07 5.32 32.63
CA THR A 163 -30.47 5.07 33.00
C THR A 163 -31.30 6.35 32.95
N ALA A 164 -32.40 6.35 32.19
CA ALA A 164 -33.41 7.41 32.19
C ALA A 164 -34.81 6.79 32.31
N THR A 165 -35.64 7.38 33.17
CA THR A 165 -36.91 6.81 33.63
C THR A 165 -38.00 6.85 32.56
N ALA A 166 -38.83 5.80 32.48
CA ALA A 166 -39.98 5.76 31.59
C ALA A 166 -41.15 6.60 32.12
N VAL A 167 -41.87 7.27 31.21
CA VAL A 167 -43.21 7.82 31.44
C VAL A 167 -44.08 7.42 30.26
N SER A 168 -45.10 6.60 30.50
CA SER A 168 -46.12 6.25 29.50
C SER A 168 -47.28 7.22 29.56
N MET A 169 -47.82 7.63 28.40
CA MET A 169 -49.18 8.17 28.30
C MET A 169 -49.93 7.49 27.15
N SER A 170 -51.21 7.21 27.38
CA SER A 170 -52.10 6.46 26.47
C SER A 170 -53.24 7.34 25.98
N ALA A 171 -53.68 7.16 24.73
CA ALA A 171 -54.94 7.68 24.19
C ALA A 171 -55.46 6.73 23.09
N SER A 172 -56.78 6.69 22.84
CA SER A 172 -57.43 5.61 22.09
C SER A 172 -58.68 6.02 21.28
N HIS A 173 -59.12 5.13 20.37
CA HIS A 173 -60.38 5.12 19.57
C HIS A 173 -60.48 6.15 18.41
N SER A 174 -61.29 5.98 17.34
CA SER A 174 -62.23 4.93 16.85
C SER A 174 -62.26 4.90 15.29
N GLY A 175 -62.91 3.97 14.56
CA GLY A 175 -63.52 2.68 14.93
C GLY A 175 -64.80 2.28 14.14
N SER A 176 -64.67 1.65 12.97
CA SER A 176 -65.75 1.04 12.13
C SER A 176 -65.16 -0.14 11.31
N VAL A 177 -65.67 -1.38 11.26
CA VAL A 177 -67.04 -1.93 11.01
C VAL A 177 -67.46 -1.66 9.55
N SER A 178 -67.82 -2.64 8.69
CA SER A 178 -68.63 -3.88 8.87
C SER A 178 -68.23 -5.09 7.96
N ASP A 179 -68.49 -6.32 8.44
CA ASP A 179 -69.34 -7.44 7.90
C ASP A 179 -69.38 -7.77 6.37
N SER A 180 -69.65 -9.00 5.88
CA SER A 180 -70.16 -10.28 6.48
C SER A 180 -69.77 -11.57 5.69
N ASP A 181 -70.23 -12.74 6.18
CA ASP A 181 -69.77 -14.13 5.93
C ASP A 181 -70.23 -14.90 4.67
N SER A 182 -69.46 -15.94 4.28
CA SER A 182 -69.85 -17.36 3.98
C SER A 182 -68.60 -18.12 3.47
N ASP A 183 -68.14 -19.28 3.99
CA ASP A 183 -68.76 -20.62 4.20
C ASP A 183 -69.01 -21.36 2.85
N SER A 184 -68.64 -22.65 2.61
CA SER A 184 -68.44 -23.78 3.53
C SER A 184 -67.63 -24.98 2.97
N THR A 185 -67.35 -25.98 3.84
CA THR A 185 -67.13 -27.45 3.60
C THR A 185 -65.82 -28.05 3.06
N VAL A 186 -65.56 -29.29 3.51
CA VAL A 186 -64.49 -30.26 3.18
C VAL A 186 -65.15 -31.60 2.77
N PRO A 187 -64.44 -32.58 2.18
CA PRO A 187 -64.19 -33.83 2.94
C PRO A 187 -62.86 -34.58 2.64
N ASP A 188 -62.55 -35.59 3.47
CA ASP A 188 -61.40 -36.51 3.39
C ASP A 188 -61.42 -37.52 2.22
N PHE A 189 -60.28 -38.19 1.98
CA PHE A 189 -60.23 -39.68 1.85
C PHE A 189 -58.81 -40.25 2.14
N LEU A 190 -58.69 -41.58 2.28
CA LEU A 190 -57.62 -42.29 3.03
C LEU A 190 -56.73 -43.27 2.21
N ALA A 191 -55.48 -43.44 2.69
CA ALA A 191 -54.57 -44.61 2.53
C ALA A 191 -53.99 -44.89 1.11
N THR A 192 -52.97 -45.73 0.86
CA THR A 192 -52.24 -46.77 1.66
C THR A 192 -50.70 -46.77 1.41
N ASP A 193 -49.93 -47.52 2.22
CA ASP A 193 -48.53 -47.98 1.99
C ASP A 193 -48.52 -49.53 2.09
N PRO A 194 -47.67 -50.28 1.33
CA PRO A 194 -46.55 -50.95 2.00
C PRO A 194 -45.27 -51.22 1.16
N ARG A 195 -44.14 -51.33 1.87
CA ARG A 195 -42.83 -51.80 1.37
C ARG A 195 -42.76 -53.31 1.08
N LYS A 196 -41.88 -53.73 0.14
CA LYS A 196 -41.09 -55.01 0.18
C LYS A 196 -39.91 -54.98 -0.83
N THR A 197 -38.65 -54.95 -0.36
CA THR A 197 -37.66 -56.08 -0.27
C THR A 197 -36.98 -56.52 -1.58
N ALA A 198 -35.66 -56.75 -1.52
CA ALA A 198 -34.77 -56.99 -2.67
C ALA A 198 -34.26 -58.44 -2.79
N THR A 199 -33.63 -58.77 -3.92
CA THR A 199 -32.65 -59.88 -4.08
C THR A 199 -31.58 -59.50 -5.13
N ALA A 200 -30.37 -60.08 -5.05
CA ALA A 200 -29.23 -59.90 -5.99
C ALA A 200 -29.40 -60.76 -7.28
N THR A 201 -28.51 -60.86 -8.28
CA THR A 201 -27.02 -60.83 -8.39
C THR A 201 -26.64 -60.70 -9.92
N LYS A 202 -25.42 -60.68 -10.51
CA LYS A 202 -23.98 -60.87 -10.15
C LYS A 202 -23.05 -60.37 -11.30
N THR A 203 -21.77 -60.05 -10.99
CA THR A 203 -20.58 -60.01 -11.92
C THR A 203 -20.55 -58.90 -13.02
N THR A 204 -19.41 -58.37 -13.51
CA THR A 204 -17.98 -58.82 -13.47
C THR A 204 -16.97 -57.64 -13.50
N GLY A 205 -15.75 -57.81 -12.96
CA GLY A 205 -14.59 -56.86 -13.05
C GLY A 205 -14.52 -55.85 -11.88
N LEU A 206 -13.47 -55.66 -11.05
CA LEU A 206 -11.99 -55.71 -11.19
C LEU A 206 -11.44 -54.61 -12.14
N ILE A 207 -10.43 -53.78 -11.79
CA ILE A 207 -9.34 -53.89 -10.78
C ILE A 207 -9.10 -52.55 -10.02
N GLY A 208 -8.74 -52.65 -8.73
CA GLY A 208 -7.82 -51.76 -7.95
C GLY A 208 -7.80 -50.24 -8.14
N ALA A 209 -8.21 -49.50 -7.11
CA ALA A 209 -7.94 -48.07 -6.96
C ALA A 209 -6.57 -47.81 -6.28
N PRO A 210 -5.78 -46.81 -6.71
CA PRO A 210 -4.59 -46.35 -5.98
C PRO A 210 -4.93 -45.66 -4.65
N HIS A 211 -3.99 -45.70 -3.70
CA HIS A 211 -4.09 -44.96 -2.43
C HIS A 211 -3.98 -43.43 -2.64
N PRO A 212 -4.44 -42.61 -1.66
CA PRO A 212 -4.40 -41.16 -1.80
C PRO A 212 -2.96 -40.64 -1.83
N THR A 213 -2.66 -39.77 -2.80
CA THR A 213 -1.41 -38.99 -2.83
C THR A 213 -1.30 -38.13 -1.58
N GLU A 214 -0.08 -37.97 -1.07
CA GLU A 214 0.18 -37.42 0.26
C GLU A 214 -0.45 -36.04 0.51
N LYS A 215 -0.79 -35.78 1.79
CA LYS A 215 -0.89 -34.39 2.27
C LYS A 215 0.47 -33.73 2.06
N PRO A 216 0.55 -32.46 1.62
CA PRO A 216 1.82 -31.75 1.60
C PRO A 216 2.38 -31.69 3.03
N ASP A 217 3.67 -31.98 3.18
CA ASP A 217 4.36 -31.93 4.47
C ASP A 217 4.24 -30.54 5.10
N PRO A 218 4.15 -30.43 6.45
CA PRO A 218 4.18 -29.16 7.17
C PRO A 218 5.58 -28.51 7.19
N ALA A 219 6.47 -28.90 6.28
CA ALA A 219 7.70 -28.21 5.98
C ALA A 219 7.40 -26.99 5.09
N GLU A 220 6.75 -25.97 5.63
CA GLU A 220 6.53 -24.69 4.94
C GLU A 220 7.89 -24.12 4.51
N SER A 221 8.19 -24.23 3.20
CA SER A 221 9.39 -23.66 2.61
C SER A 221 9.41 -22.17 2.95
N SER A 222 10.40 -21.75 3.73
CA SER A 222 10.49 -20.39 4.24
C SER A 222 10.81 -19.44 3.09
N ALA A 223 9.77 -18.99 2.41
CA ALA A 223 9.85 -18.26 1.17
C ALA A 223 9.74 -16.75 1.41
N VAL A 224 10.50 -15.98 0.64
CA VAL A 224 10.39 -14.53 0.57
C VAL A 224 9.66 -14.17 -0.71
N GLU A 225 8.47 -13.59 -0.61
CA GLU A 225 7.73 -13.09 -1.76
C GLU A 225 8.08 -11.62 -2.04
N ILE A 226 8.37 -11.31 -3.31
CA ILE A 226 8.77 -9.98 -3.75
C ILE A 226 7.90 -9.56 -4.94
N ARG A 227 7.18 -8.45 -4.78
CA ARG A 227 6.29 -7.86 -5.80
C ARG A 227 6.66 -6.39 -6.07
N PRO A 228 6.34 -5.83 -7.25
CA PRO A 228 6.43 -4.38 -7.48
C PRO A 228 5.53 -3.60 -6.49
N LEU A 229 5.86 -2.33 -6.23
CA LEU A 229 5.11 -1.47 -5.31
C LEU A 229 3.62 -1.30 -5.74
N PRO A 230 2.64 -1.56 -4.85
CA PRO A 230 1.24 -1.18 -5.06
C PRO A 230 1.04 0.31 -5.37
N GLY A 231 -0.02 0.63 -6.13
CA GLY A 231 -0.35 1.99 -6.59
C GLY A 231 0.45 2.50 -7.80
N PHE A 232 1.70 2.03 -7.97
CA PHE A 232 2.54 2.38 -9.11
C PHE A 232 2.29 1.44 -10.31
N THR A 233 2.46 1.94 -11.53
CA THR A 233 2.32 1.14 -12.75
C THR A 233 3.61 0.34 -13.02
N PRO A 234 3.59 -1.02 -13.08
CA PRO A 234 4.79 -1.80 -13.38
C PRO A 234 5.27 -1.62 -14.82
N LEU A 235 6.56 -1.38 -14.99
CA LEU A 235 7.24 -1.24 -16.28
C LEU A 235 7.90 -2.56 -16.72
N ARG A 236 8.68 -3.19 -15.82
CA ARG A 236 9.36 -4.46 -16.09
C ARG A 236 9.74 -5.17 -14.79
N ASP A 237 9.27 -6.41 -14.61
CA ASP A 237 9.44 -7.19 -13.38
C ASP A 237 9.12 -6.37 -12.11
N LEU A 238 10.12 -6.04 -11.29
CA LEU A 238 9.94 -5.24 -10.06
C LEU A 238 10.07 -3.71 -10.31
N ILE A 239 10.50 -3.29 -11.49
CA ILE A 239 10.61 -1.86 -11.86
C ILE A 239 9.23 -1.27 -12.10
N VAL A 240 8.90 -0.22 -11.36
CA VAL A 240 7.67 0.57 -11.52
C VAL A 240 7.93 1.96 -12.11
N ASP A 241 6.91 2.57 -12.68
CA ASP A 241 6.90 3.97 -13.06
C ASP A 241 6.69 4.85 -11.83
N THR A 242 7.69 5.68 -11.54
CA THR A 242 7.71 6.63 -10.43
C THR A 242 7.37 8.07 -10.85
N ASN A 243 7.21 8.34 -12.15
CA ASN A 243 7.07 9.71 -12.68
C ASN A 243 5.83 10.42 -12.14
N ALA A 244 4.67 9.73 -12.11
CA ALA A 244 3.42 10.29 -11.59
C ALA A 244 3.53 10.79 -10.14
N MET A 245 4.33 10.13 -9.29
CA MET A 245 4.60 10.59 -7.92
C MET A 245 5.48 11.84 -7.90
N PHE A 246 6.52 11.89 -8.74
CA PHE A 246 7.37 13.08 -8.87
C PHE A 246 6.64 14.27 -9.51
N GLU A 247 5.67 14.03 -10.38
CA GLU A 247 4.78 15.06 -10.94
C GLU A 247 3.89 15.67 -9.86
N GLN A 248 3.29 14.86 -8.97
CA GLN A 248 2.54 15.38 -7.82
C GLN A 248 3.43 16.08 -6.79
N ILE A 249 4.67 15.61 -6.55
CA ILE A 249 5.64 16.34 -5.73
C ILE A 249 5.97 17.71 -6.34
N ARG A 250 6.16 17.79 -7.67
CA ARG A 250 6.44 19.05 -8.38
C ARG A 250 5.25 20.03 -8.40
N ARG A 251 4.01 19.52 -8.43
CA ARG A 251 2.76 20.31 -8.41
C ARG A 251 2.71 21.30 -7.24
N PHE A 252 3.16 20.90 -6.06
CA PHE A 252 3.12 21.73 -4.84
C PHE A 252 4.36 22.62 -4.64
N LYS A 253 5.06 22.98 -5.74
CA LYS A 253 6.21 23.90 -5.77
C LYS A 253 7.29 23.53 -4.71
N PRO A 254 8.00 22.40 -4.84
CA PRO A 254 8.90 21.86 -3.82
C PRO A 254 10.28 22.58 -3.78
N TYR A 255 10.24 23.91 -3.74
CA TYR A 255 11.35 24.84 -3.66
C TYR A 255 10.92 26.05 -2.82
N LEU A 256 11.86 26.76 -2.20
CA LEU A 256 11.57 27.90 -1.33
C LEU A 256 10.95 29.05 -2.15
N LEU A 257 9.92 29.69 -1.60
CA LEU A 257 9.34 30.93 -2.11
C LEU A 257 9.50 32.02 -1.05
N HIS A 258 10.20 33.10 -1.37
CA HIS A 258 10.44 34.21 -0.47
C HIS A 258 10.16 35.54 -1.20
N ASP A 259 9.40 36.43 -0.56
CA ASP A 259 9.17 37.78 -1.06
C ASP A 259 10.28 38.71 -0.56
N ASP A 260 11.19 39.10 -1.47
CA ASP A 260 12.26 40.06 -1.19
C ASP A 260 11.71 41.47 -0.89
N SER A 261 11.36 41.69 0.37
CA SER A 261 10.93 43.00 0.93
C SER A 261 11.98 44.13 0.86
N SER A 262 13.12 43.88 0.20
CA SER A 262 14.11 44.90 -0.18
C SER A 262 13.85 45.55 -1.55
N ALA A 263 12.85 45.07 -2.30
CA ALA A 263 12.34 45.76 -3.47
C ALA A 263 11.58 47.03 -3.05
N ASP A 264 12.28 48.17 -3.06
CA ASP A 264 11.77 49.48 -2.64
C ASP A 264 10.46 49.87 -3.35
N SER A 265 9.68 50.69 -2.65
CA SER A 265 8.35 51.26 -2.87
C SER A 265 8.08 51.88 -4.25
N GLY A 266 8.18 51.07 -5.30
CA GLY A 266 7.90 51.43 -6.70
C GLY A 266 7.02 50.40 -7.40
N GLN A 267 6.11 50.87 -8.26
CA GLN A 267 5.15 50.02 -8.96
C GLN A 267 5.81 49.26 -10.13
N ALA A 268 6.60 48.23 -9.78
CA ALA A 268 7.35 47.41 -10.71
C ALA A 268 6.55 46.19 -11.21
N ASP A 269 6.77 45.84 -12.47
CA ASP A 269 6.14 44.71 -13.17
C ASP A 269 6.48 43.37 -12.49
N ARG A 270 5.45 42.62 -12.07
CA ARG A 270 5.57 41.32 -11.39
C ARG A 270 6.31 40.25 -12.21
N THR A 271 6.52 40.46 -13.52
CA THR A 271 7.30 39.54 -14.37
C THR A 271 8.81 39.56 -14.10
N LYS A 272 9.34 40.44 -13.22
CA LYS A 272 10.78 40.57 -12.95
C LYS A 272 11.28 40.12 -11.56
N ALA A 273 10.42 39.59 -10.69
CA ALA A 273 10.75 39.22 -9.29
C ALA A 273 11.65 37.97 -9.12
N ALA A 274 12.53 37.64 -10.08
CA ALA A 274 13.14 36.31 -10.21
C ALA A 274 14.67 36.29 -10.31
N LYS A 275 15.37 37.40 -10.04
CA LYS A 275 16.85 37.52 -10.22
C LYS A 275 17.58 38.43 -9.22
N THR A 276 17.10 38.49 -7.97
CA THR A 276 17.92 38.98 -6.86
C THR A 276 18.33 37.76 -6.04
N GLU A 277 19.63 37.45 -5.99
CA GLU A 277 20.14 36.51 -4.98
C GLU A 277 20.17 37.26 -3.64
N PRO A 278 19.73 36.66 -2.52
CA PRO A 278 19.65 37.36 -1.24
C PRO A 278 21.04 37.78 -0.76
N ALA A 279 21.18 39.03 -0.34
CA ALA A 279 22.48 39.63 0.02
C ALA A 279 23.15 39.00 1.26
N SER A 280 22.43 38.18 2.02
CA SER A 280 22.94 37.33 3.10
C SER A 280 22.00 36.16 3.34
N GLU A 281 22.45 35.15 4.10
CA GLU A 281 21.65 33.97 4.44
C GLU A 281 20.38 34.33 5.22
N TYR A 282 19.26 33.68 4.89
CA TYR A 282 18.01 33.82 5.63
C TYR A 282 18.15 33.31 7.07
N LYS A 283 17.90 34.20 8.04
CA LYS A 283 17.94 33.88 9.47
C LYS A 283 16.76 32.96 9.84
N GLN A 284 17.03 32.00 10.72
CA GLN A 284 16.08 31.00 11.20
C GLN A 284 16.52 30.53 12.59
N THR A 285 15.59 30.26 13.51
CA THR A 285 15.95 29.74 14.85
C THR A 285 16.04 28.20 14.87
N PRO A 286 16.73 27.59 15.84
CA PRO A 286 16.74 26.13 16.00
C PRO A 286 15.33 25.53 16.15
N GLU A 287 14.44 26.22 16.85
CA GLU A 287 13.05 25.82 17.09
C GLU A 287 12.15 25.95 15.85
N GLU A 288 12.58 26.74 14.86
CA GLU A 288 11.94 26.84 13.55
C GLU A 288 12.42 25.74 12.60
N LEU A 289 13.74 25.52 12.54
CA LEU A 289 14.35 24.44 11.77
C LEU A 289 13.79 23.06 12.18
N ALA A 290 13.66 22.83 13.49
CA ALA A 290 13.13 21.59 14.06
C ALA A 290 11.70 21.23 13.60
N ARG A 291 10.91 22.20 13.10
CA ARG A 291 9.53 21.96 12.61
C ARG A 291 9.48 21.20 11.29
N TYR A 292 10.57 21.20 10.52
CA TYR A 292 10.63 20.56 9.20
C TYR A 292 11.93 19.79 8.92
N GLU A 293 12.96 19.88 9.78
CA GLU A 293 14.26 19.20 9.60
C GLU A 293 14.08 17.71 9.25
N LEU A 294 13.31 16.97 10.04
CA LEU A 294 13.04 15.55 9.80
C LEU A 294 12.36 15.30 8.43
N LEU A 295 11.45 16.19 8.03
CA LEU A 295 10.73 16.14 6.75
C LEU A 295 11.69 16.36 5.57
N SER A 296 12.70 17.21 5.73
CA SER A 296 13.74 17.45 4.73
C SER A 296 14.56 16.19 4.41
N THR A 297 14.59 15.20 5.31
CA THR A 297 15.29 13.93 5.09
C THR A 297 14.51 12.92 4.20
N CYS A 298 13.38 13.33 3.61
CA CYS A 298 12.55 12.48 2.76
C CYS A 298 13.24 12.10 1.44
N ILE A 299 13.61 10.83 1.30
CA ILE A 299 14.32 10.27 0.12
C ILE A 299 13.41 9.91 -1.07
N ALA A 300 12.16 10.37 -1.09
CA ALA A 300 11.16 10.13 -2.14
C ALA A 300 11.00 8.66 -2.61
N CYS A 301 11.20 7.68 -1.72
CA CYS A 301 11.22 6.24 -2.05
C CYS A 301 9.86 5.62 -2.45
N GLY A 302 8.74 6.30 -2.25
CA GLY A 302 7.41 5.75 -2.55
C GLY A 302 6.89 4.67 -1.60
N LEU A 303 7.57 4.36 -0.49
CA LEU A 303 7.11 3.34 0.47
C LEU A 303 5.85 3.76 1.25
N CYS A 304 5.79 5.01 1.71
CA CYS A 304 4.57 5.59 2.30
C CYS A 304 3.42 5.70 1.28
N GLN A 305 3.78 5.79 0.00
CA GLN A 305 2.86 5.95 -1.14
C GLN A 305 2.16 4.63 -1.49
N SER A 306 2.90 3.52 -1.49
CA SER A 306 2.36 2.17 -1.78
C SER A 306 1.63 1.53 -0.58
N ALA A 307 1.97 1.92 0.66
CA ALA A 307 1.22 1.53 1.86
C ALA A 307 -0.12 2.27 2.02
N CYS A 308 -0.34 3.36 1.30
CA CYS A 308 -1.58 4.13 1.36
C CYS A 308 -2.68 3.43 0.53
N PRO A 309 -3.76 2.89 1.14
CA PRO A 309 -4.78 2.14 0.40
C PRO A 309 -5.58 3.02 -0.56
N ILE A 310 -5.74 4.31 -0.25
CA ILE A 310 -6.39 5.33 -1.12
C ILE A 310 -5.64 5.42 -2.46
N TYR A 311 -4.32 5.64 -2.41
CA TYR A 311 -3.49 5.69 -3.61
C TYR A 311 -3.35 4.32 -4.29
N ALA A 312 -3.16 3.26 -3.50
CA ALA A 312 -3.00 1.90 -4.04
C ALA A 312 -4.28 1.35 -4.69
N GLY A 313 -5.46 1.80 -4.27
CA GLY A 313 -6.76 1.54 -4.89
C GLY A 313 -6.96 2.27 -6.22
N GLY A 314 -6.18 3.31 -6.49
CA GLY A 314 -6.27 4.13 -7.70
C GLY A 314 -7.29 5.28 -7.58
N GLU A 315 -7.62 5.70 -6.37
CA GLU A 315 -8.38 6.95 -6.14
C GLU A 315 -7.53 8.17 -6.53
N ALA A 316 -8.18 9.28 -6.88
CA ALA A 316 -7.51 10.51 -7.27
C ALA A 316 -6.93 11.20 -6.02
N PHE A 317 -5.71 10.83 -5.63
CA PHE A 317 -4.98 11.41 -4.51
C PHE A 317 -3.52 11.67 -4.90
N ALA A 318 -3.04 12.89 -4.70
CA ALA A 318 -1.68 13.32 -5.01
C ALA A 318 -0.60 12.58 -4.21
N GLY A 319 -0.95 12.12 -3.00
CA GLY A 319 -0.20 11.11 -2.27
C GLY A 319 0.61 11.61 -1.05
N PRO A 320 0.89 10.74 -0.05
CA PRO A 320 1.63 11.15 1.14
C PRO A 320 3.05 11.65 0.85
N ALA A 321 3.71 11.16 -0.21
CA ALA A 321 5.04 11.65 -0.59
C ALA A 321 4.99 13.12 -1.06
N ALA A 322 3.93 13.52 -1.77
CA ALA A 322 3.72 14.90 -2.22
C ALA A 322 3.31 15.81 -1.05
N MET A 323 2.47 15.31 -0.14
CA MET A 323 2.05 16.06 1.06
C MET A 323 3.22 16.31 2.03
N ILE A 324 4.12 15.34 2.24
CA ILE A 324 5.36 15.56 3.04
C ILE A 324 6.29 16.58 2.38
N ALA A 325 6.39 16.57 1.04
CA ALA A 325 7.16 17.58 0.31
C ALA A 325 6.55 18.99 0.47
N ALA A 326 5.23 19.12 0.54
CA ALA A 326 4.55 20.38 0.81
C ALA A 326 4.69 20.82 2.28
N ALA A 327 4.48 19.93 3.25
CA ALA A 327 4.64 20.17 4.68
C ALA A 327 6.02 20.74 5.02
N ARG A 328 7.07 20.23 4.36
CA ARG A 328 8.45 20.69 4.50
C ARG A 328 8.66 22.18 4.17
N PHE A 329 7.79 22.81 3.38
CA PHE A 329 7.80 24.26 3.11
C PHE A 329 6.72 25.02 3.88
N ILE A 330 5.55 24.42 4.12
CA ILE A 330 4.48 24.99 4.98
C ILE A 330 4.97 25.25 6.42
N ASN A 331 5.96 24.46 6.88
CA ASN A 331 6.57 24.57 8.20
C ASN A 331 7.93 25.31 8.23
N ASP A 332 8.45 25.78 7.09
CA ASP A 332 9.75 26.47 6.99
C ASP A 332 9.55 27.98 7.19
N SER A 333 10.09 28.56 8.27
CA SER A 333 9.88 29.99 8.63
C SER A 333 10.38 30.99 7.59
N ARG A 334 11.16 30.53 6.60
CA ARG A 334 11.70 31.34 5.51
C ARG A 334 10.77 31.41 4.30
N ASP A 335 9.71 30.61 4.24
CA ASP A 335 8.80 30.56 3.10
C ASP A 335 7.62 31.53 3.27
N SER A 336 7.60 32.61 2.48
CA SER A 336 6.56 33.65 2.57
C SER A 336 5.18 33.15 2.12
N HIS A 337 5.11 32.03 1.39
CA HIS A 337 3.90 31.56 0.70
C HIS A 337 3.14 30.46 1.45
N ARG A 338 3.31 30.33 2.78
CA ARG A 338 2.63 29.30 3.60
C ARG A 338 1.13 29.17 3.30
N GLN A 339 0.42 30.30 3.18
CA GLN A 339 -1.03 30.31 2.94
C GLN A 339 -1.40 29.78 1.54
N GLU A 340 -0.70 30.25 0.50
CA GLU A 340 -0.87 29.77 -0.87
C GLU A 340 -0.61 28.25 -0.98
N ARG A 341 0.34 27.72 -0.18
CA ARG A 341 0.64 26.30 -0.11
C ARG A 341 -0.46 25.48 0.58
N LEU A 342 -1.10 26.03 1.62
CA LEU A 342 -2.25 25.38 2.27
C LEU A 342 -3.44 25.30 1.31
N GLU A 343 -3.79 26.40 0.64
CA GLU A 343 -4.83 26.45 -0.39
C GLU A 343 -4.53 25.51 -1.59
N ALA A 344 -3.25 25.39 -1.96
CA ALA A 344 -2.83 24.48 -3.02
C ALA A 344 -2.96 23.00 -2.64
N ILE A 345 -2.80 22.62 -1.36
CA ILE A 345 -3.05 21.25 -0.91
C ILE A 345 -4.52 20.99 -0.54
N ASP A 346 -5.31 22.02 -0.21
CA ASP A 346 -6.75 21.89 0.10
C ASP A 346 -7.59 21.67 -1.15
N GLN A 347 -7.44 20.47 -1.72
CA GLN A 347 -8.07 20.05 -2.95
C GLN A 347 -8.66 18.66 -2.73
N VAL A 348 -9.71 18.33 -3.49
CA VAL A 348 -10.37 17.01 -3.44
C VAL A 348 -9.37 15.87 -3.76
N ASP A 349 -8.38 16.13 -4.62
CA ASP A 349 -7.27 15.21 -4.91
C ASP A 349 -5.97 15.52 -4.13
N GLY A 350 -6.01 16.50 -3.23
CA GLY A 350 -4.94 16.87 -2.31
C GLY A 350 -5.14 16.27 -0.92
N ILE A 351 -5.07 17.10 0.12
CA ILE A 351 -5.13 16.65 1.51
C ILE A 351 -6.51 16.09 1.91
N GLN A 352 -7.60 16.57 1.29
CA GLN A 352 -8.98 16.14 1.59
C GLN A 352 -9.22 14.64 1.32
N ALA A 353 -8.46 14.02 0.42
CA ALA A 353 -8.51 12.58 0.16
C ALA A 353 -7.95 11.73 1.33
N CYS A 354 -7.32 12.34 2.35
CA CYS A 354 -6.71 11.60 3.44
C CYS A 354 -7.72 11.03 4.45
N GLN A 355 -8.10 9.77 4.27
CA GLN A 355 -8.93 9.01 5.22
C GLN A 355 -8.22 8.68 6.56
N SER A 356 -7.09 9.33 6.88
CA SER A 356 -6.37 9.23 8.18
C SER A 356 -6.01 7.81 8.65
N ILE A 357 -5.82 6.87 7.71
CA ILE A 357 -5.55 5.44 7.98
C ILE A 357 -4.14 5.21 8.59
N ARG A 358 -3.23 6.20 8.52
CA ARG A 358 -1.82 6.19 9.03
C ARG A 358 -0.93 5.00 8.61
N ALA A 359 -1.37 4.14 7.69
CA ALA A 359 -0.55 3.06 7.12
C ALA A 359 0.77 3.54 6.47
N CYS A 360 0.82 4.80 6.04
CA CYS A 360 1.98 5.49 5.50
C CYS A 360 3.14 5.73 6.51
N THR A 361 2.89 5.67 7.81
CA THR A 361 3.89 5.84 8.90
C THR A 361 4.89 4.68 8.94
N ARG A 362 4.39 3.45 9.11
CA ARG A 362 5.18 2.24 9.42
C ARG A 362 6.26 1.82 8.38
N PRO A 363 6.15 2.12 7.07
CA PRO A 363 7.20 1.76 6.10
C PRO A 363 8.22 2.87 5.84
N CYS A 364 8.17 4.02 6.53
CA CYS A 364 9.07 5.13 6.25
C CYS A 364 10.51 4.85 6.76
N PRO A 365 11.53 4.70 5.89
CA PRO A 365 12.89 4.32 6.29
C PRO A 365 13.69 5.50 6.88
N ARG A 366 13.04 6.66 7.06
CA ARG A 366 13.63 7.93 7.53
C ARG A 366 13.09 8.37 8.90
N GLY A 367 12.18 7.60 9.51
CA GLY A 367 11.59 7.93 10.81
C GLY A 367 10.52 9.03 10.81
N ILE A 368 10.20 9.60 9.65
CA ILE A 368 9.09 10.57 9.51
C ILE A 368 7.76 9.84 9.80
N ASP A 369 7.01 10.27 10.82
CA ASP A 369 5.62 9.82 10.99
C ASP A 369 4.72 10.51 9.95
N VAL A 370 4.66 9.91 8.77
CA VAL A 370 3.86 10.41 7.65
C VAL A 370 2.37 10.50 8.01
N GLY A 371 1.86 9.63 8.89
CA GLY A 371 0.47 9.67 9.35
C GLY A 371 0.18 10.84 10.29
N GLU A 372 1.16 11.26 11.09
CA GLU A 372 1.07 12.45 11.95
C GLU A 372 1.06 13.74 11.13
N GLU A 373 2.01 13.89 10.21
CA GLU A 373 2.11 15.09 9.37
C GLU A 373 0.89 15.25 8.45
N MET A 374 0.34 14.14 7.93
CA MET A 374 -0.93 14.16 7.20
C MET A 374 -2.09 14.63 8.08
N TRP A 375 -2.10 14.30 9.38
CA TRP A 375 -3.13 14.77 10.31
C TRP A 375 -2.98 16.27 10.62
N LYS A 376 -1.74 16.75 10.87
CA LYS A 376 -1.43 18.19 11.05
C LYS A 376 -1.82 19.02 9.84
N LEU A 377 -1.60 18.54 8.61
CA LEU A 377 -2.05 19.22 7.39
C LEU A 377 -3.59 19.23 7.26
N VAL A 378 -4.29 18.21 7.76
CA VAL A 378 -5.77 18.16 7.82
C VAL A 378 -6.34 19.09 8.91
N GLU A 379 -5.53 19.46 9.91
CA GLU A 379 -5.87 20.44 10.95
C GLU A 379 -5.61 21.87 10.45
N ALA A 380 -4.39 22.17 10.00
CA ALA A 380 -3.94 23.49 9.51
C ALA A 380 -4.59 23.98 8.20
N VAL A 381 -5.55 23.24 7.67
CA VAL A 381 -6.40 23.57 6.50
C VAL A 381 -7.87 23.84 6.91
N LYS A 382 -8.23 23.58 8.17
CA LYS A 382 -9.56 23.89 8.75
C LYS A 382 -9.56 25.14 9.63
N GLU A 383 -8.38 25.65 9.95
CA GLU A 383 -8.14 26.93 10.63
C GLU A 383 -8.18 28.10 9.63
#